data_AF-A0A7V8YBT0-F1
#
_entry.id   AF-A0A7V8YBT0-F1
#
_cell.length_a   1.000
_cell.length_b   1.000
_cell.length_c   1.000
_cell.angle_alpha   90.00
_cell.angle_beta   90.00
_cell.angle_gamma   90.00
#
_symmetry.space_group_name_H-M   'P 1'
#
loop_
_entity.id
_entity.type
_entity.pdbx_description
1 polymer ?
#
loop_
_entity_poly.entity_id
_entity_poly.type
_entity_poly.pdbx_seq_one_letter_code
_entity_poly.pdbx_strand_id
1 'polypeptide(L)'
;MNEAIPTTSRHTAAPPTSGRLGDRLRLLRVSAGLTQTEVAGERFSKEYVSQIERGKTRPTQETVEWLAQRLNVDPAFLASGVSTDERGRVETLLAQAEALTQAHRYKEALDAYGDVRSAVSATNAAELDVRARSGEAWARMQDGDPRLGIELLTEARALAESPAFSDLDRAELVFRLGACRFKVSSTGTAIALFSEALSLAERTELPCDVLRADIFQWRSRCHRRQRDFEAAREDAERAL
;
A
#
# COMPACT_ATOMS: atom_id res chain seq x y z
N MET A 1 -27.84 33.39 24.93
CA MET A 1 -26.78 32.62 25.58
C MET A 1 -26.85 31.23 24.97
N ASN A 2 -25.79 30.81 24.27
CA ASN A 2 -25.72 29.62 23.42
C ASN A 2 -26.09 28.34 24.17
N GLU A 3 -27.06 27.57 23.67
CA GLU A 3 -27.20 26.15 23.99
C GLU A 3 -26.39 25.34 22.97
N ALA A 4 -25.32 24.70 23.45
CA ALA A 4 -24.49 23.80 22.68
C ALA A 4 -25.20 22.44 22.51
N ILE A 5 -25.47 22.05 21.27
CA ILE A 5 -25.91 20.69 20.92
C ILE A 5 -24.67 19.78 20.92
N PRO A 6 -24.66 18.65 21.65
CA PRO A 6 -23.55 17.72 21.59
C PRO A 6 -23.65 16.87 20.31
N THR A 7 -22.71 17.04 19.39
CA THR A 7 -22.54 16.20 18.20
C THR A 7 -21.90 14.88 18.59
N THR A 8 -22.68 13.91 19.05
CA THR A 8 -22.18 12.52 19.21
C THR A 8 -22.28 11.81 17.87
N SER A 9 -21.20 11.85 17.07
CA SER A 9 -21.05 11.00 15.89
C SER A 9 -20.93 9.54 16.34
N ARG A 10 -22.03 8.79 16.26
CA ARG A 10 -22.02 7.34 16.46
C ARG A 10 -21.58 6.68 15.15
N HIS A 11 -20.29 6.43 15.01
CA HIS A 11 -19.77 5.49 14.01
C HIS A 11 -20.16 4.07 14.43
N THR A 12 -21.30 3.58 13.94
CA THR A 12 -21.62 2.14 13.99
C THR A 12 -20.65 1.40 13.09
N ALA A 13 -19.86 0.49 13.66
CA ALA A 13 -19.00 -0.44 12.93
C ALA A 13 -19.86 -1.28 11.97
N ALA A 14 -19.67 -1.07 10.67
CA ALA A 14 -20.38 -1.79 9.62
C ALA A 14 -19.82 -3.21 9.44
N PRO A 15 -20.65 -4.20 9.06
CA PRO A 15 -20.19 -5.56 8.81
C PRO A 15 -19.16 -5.60 7.66
N PRO A 16 -18.20 -6.54 7.68
CA PRO A 16 -17.20 -6.66 6.62
C PRO A 16 -17.90 -7.02 5.31
N THR A 17 -17.88 -6.10 4.35
CA THR A 17 -18.47 -6.28 3.02
C THR A 17 -17.39 -6.24 1.97
N SER A 18 -16.74 -7.39 1.80
CA SER A 18 -15.92 -7.72 0.64
C SER A 18 -16.81 -7.87 -0.60
N GLY A 19 -17.10 -6.73 -1.24
CA GLY A 19 -17.91 -6.63 -2.46
C GLY A 19 -17.50 -5.42 -3.29
N ARG A 20 -18.05 -5.25 -4.49
CA ARG A 20 -17.82 -4.02 -5.27
C ARG A 20 -18.60 -2.87 -4.60
N LEU A 21 -18.27 -1.62 -4.96
CA LEU A 21 -19.00 -0.44 -4.46
C LEU A 21 -20.52 -0.60 -4.62
N GLY A 22 -20.98 -1.13 -5.75
CA GLY A 22 -22.41 -1.36 -6.02
C GLY A 22 -23.07 -2.34 -5.04
N ASP A 23 -22.37 -3.41 -4.67
CA ASP A 23 -22.87 -4.40 -3.70
C ASP A 23 -22.98 -3.78 -2.30
N ARG A 24 -21.96 -3.00 -1.90
CA ARG A 24 -21.98 -2.23 -0.65
C ARG A 24 -23.10 -1.21 -0.62
N LEU A 25 -23.27 -0.44 -1.70
CA LEU A 25 -24.34 0.54 -1.81
C LEU A 25 -25.72 -0.12 -1.63
N ARG A 26 -25.95 -1.23 -2.33
CA ARG A 26 -27.20 -1.98 -2.23
C ARG A 26 -27.44 -2.49 -0.80
N LEU A 27 -26.42 -3.08 -0.18
CA LEU A 27 -26.52 -3.62 1.18
C LEU A 27 -26.82 -2.53 2.20
N LEU A 28 -26.09 -1.41 2.16
CA LEU A 28 -26.30 -0.27 3.05
C LEU A 28 -27.68 0.34 2.86
N ARG A 29 -28.10 0.53 1.61
CA ARG A 29 -29.44 1.03 1.28
C ARG A 29 -30.54 0.13 1.86
N VAL A 30 -30.45 -1.18 1.63
CA VAL A 30 -31.44 -2.15 2.14
C VAL A 30 -31.44 -2.17 3.67
N SER A 31 -30.27 -2.09 4.30
CA SER A 31 -30.13 -2.05 5.77
C SER A 31 -30.74 -0.78 6.37
N ALA A 32 -30.67 0.33 5.64
CA ALA A 32 -31.34 1.58 5.99
C ALA A 32 -32.85 1.60 5.66
N GLY A 33 -33.39 0.52 5.09
CA GLY A 33 -34.80 0.43 4.70
C GLY A 33 -35.20 1.31 3.50
N LEU A 34 -34.23 1.80 2.72
CA LEU A 34 -34.48 2.73 1.63
C LEU A 34 -34.69 2.00 0.29
N THR A 35 -35.56 2.53 -0.56
CA THR A 35 -35.68 2.17 -1.98
C THR A 35 -34.61 2.90 -2.81
N GLN A 36 -34.38 2.44 -4.04
CA GLN A 36 -33.45 3.10 -4.97
C GLN A 36 -33.86 4.55 -5.27
N THR A 37 -35.16 4.82 -5.36
CA THR A 37 -35.67 6.18 -5.56
C THR A 37 -35.40 7.05 -4.33
N GLU A 38 -35.62 6.52 -3.14
CA GLU A 38 -35.39 7.25 -1.90
C GLU A 38 -33.91 7.54 -1.67
N VAL A 39 -33.00 6.59 -1.94
CA VAL A 39 -31.56 6.87 -1.84
C VAL A 39 -31.11 7.83 -2.94
N ALA A 40 -31.71 7.80 -4.13
CA ALA A 40 -31.37 8.75 -5.20
C ALA A 40 -31.73 10.20 -4.84
N GLY A 41 -32.80 10.37 -4.04
CA GLY A 41 -33.33 11.68 -3.67
C GLY A 41 -33.66 12.52 -4.90
N GLU A 42 -33.41 13.82 -4.81
CA GLU A 42 -33.61 14.75 -5.93
C GLU A 42 -32.37 14.87 -6.84
N ARG A 43 -31.21 14.36 -6.39
CA ARG A 43 -29.92 14.56 -7.07
C ARG A 43 -29.72 13.63 -8.26
N PHE A 44 -30.25 12.41 -8.18
CA PHE A 44 -30.03 11.35 -9.14
C PHE A 44 -31.33 10.67 -9.56
N SER A 45 -31.31 9.99 -10.71
CA SER A 45 -32.42 9.12 -11.10
C SER A 45 -32.32 7.75 -10.42
N LYS A 46 -33.46 7.09 -10.20
CA LYS A 46 -33.52 5.68 -9.75
C LYS A 46 -32.67 4.77 -10.66
N GLU A 47 -32.72 4.98 -11.98
CA GLU A 47 -31.98 4.17 -12.94
C GLU A 47 -30.46 4.34 -12.74
N TYR A 48 -29.97 5.55 -12.48
CA TYR A 48 -28.55 5.79 -12.22
C TYR A 48 -28.06 5.01 -10.99
N VAL A 49 -28.81 5.06 -9.88
CA VAL A 49 -28.52 4.26 -8.67
C VAL A 49 -28.52 2.76 -9.00
N SER A 50 -29.52 2.29 -9.76
CA SER A 50 -29.60 0.89 -10.19
C SER A 50 -28.41 0.45 -11.06
N GLN A 51 -27.87 1.33 -11.89
CA GLN A 51 -26.67 1.04 -12.70
C GLN A 51 -25.41 0.97 -11.82
N ILE A 52 -25.29 1.83 -10.80
CA ILE A 52 -24.21 1.76 -9.80
C ILE A 52 -24.27 0.45 -9.02
N GLU A 53 -25.45 0.09 -8.49
CA GLU A 53 -25.64 -1.14 -7.70
C GLU A 53 -25.30 -2.41 -8.50
N ARG A 54 -25.53 -2.40 -9.82
CA ARG A 54 -25.17 -3.49 -10.73
C ARG A 54 -23.72 -3.44 -11.22
N GLY A 55 -22.94 -2.43 -10.82
CA GLY A 55 -21.57 -2.22 -11.25
C GLY A 55 -21.42 -1.84 -12.73
N LYS A 56 -22.51 -1.39 -13.38
CA LYS A 56 -22.52 -0.97 -14.79
C LYS A 56 -21.96 0.45 -15.00
N THR A 57 -21.94 1.26 -13.94
CA THR A 57 -21.37 2.61 -13.98
C THR A 57 -20.56 2.86 -12.71
N ARG A 58 -19.37 3.45 -12.88
CA ARG A 58 -18.53 3.87 -11.77
C ARG A 58 -18.91 5.31 -11.38
N PRO A 59 -19.37 5.56 -10.15
CA PRO A 59 -19.73 6.91 -9.71
C PRO A 59 -18.49 7.79 -9.56
N THR A 60 -18.68 9.11 -9.66
CA THR A 60 -17.64 10.10 -9.32
C THR A 60 -17.46 10.19 -7.80
N GLN A 61 -16.36 10.78 -7.35
CA GLN A 61 -16.12 11.00 -5.92
C GLN A 61 -17.24 11.80 -5.26
N GLU A 62 -17.67 12.91 -5.87
CA GLU A 62 -18.81 13.72 -5.40
C GLU A 62 -20.09 12.88 -5.24
N THR A 63 -20.34 11.95 -6.17
CA THR A 63 -21.51 11.06 -6.11
C THR A 63 -21.41 10.10 -4.92
N VAL A 64 -20.22 9.56 -4.64
CA VAL A 64 -19.98 8.68 -3.49
C VAL A 64 -20.17 9.44 -2.18
N GLU A 65 -19.62 10.64 -2.07
CA GLU A 65 -19.76 11.50 -0.88
C GLU A 65 -21.23 11.81 -0.59
N TRP A 66 -21.99 12.18 -1.63
CA TRP A 66 -23.41 12.47 -1.50
C TRP A 66 -24.22 11.23 -1.06
N LEU A 67 -23.99 10.07 -1.69
CA LEU A 67 -24.67 8.82 -1.32
C LEU A 67 -24.32 8.37 0.10
N ALA A 68 -23.05 8.51 0.50
CA ALA A 68 -22.57 8.16 1.83
C ALA A 68 -23.20 9.05 2.91
N GLN A 69 -23.29 10.36 2.66
CA GLN A 69 -23.98 11.28 3.56
C GLN A 69 -25.44 10.89 3.74
N ARG A 70 -26.14 10.55 2.65
CA ARG A 70 -27.55 10.13 2.70
C ARG A 70 -27.77 8.80 3.42
N LEU A 71 -26.79 7.91 3.37
CA LEU A 71 -26.79 6.64 4.09
C LEU A 71 -26.21 6.74 5.50
N ASN A 72 -25.74 7.92 5.91
CA ASN A 72 -25.04 8.17 7.17
C ASN A 72 -23.85 7.20 7.41
N VAL A 73 -23.02 7.02 6.39
CA VAL A 73 -21.79 6.21 6.43
C VAL A 73 -20.57 7.02 6.01
N ASP A 74 -19.39 6.53 6.34
CA ASP A 74 -18.13 7.07 5.84
C ASP A 74 -18.05 6.90 4.30
N PRO A 75 -17.82 7.99 3.52
CA PRO A 75 -17.58 7.90 2.07
C PRO A 75 -16.45 6.94 1.68
N ALA A 76 -15.37 6.88 2.48
CA ALA A 76 -14.26 5.96 2.26
C ALA A 76 -14.70 4.50 2.40
N PHE A 77 -15.57 4.23 3.38
CA PHE A 77 -16.16 2.90 3.57
C PHE A 77 -17.08 2.52 2.41
N LEU A 78 -17.93 3.42 1.94
CA LEU A 78 -18.76 3.16 0.77
C LEU A 78 -17.90 2.87 -0.47
N ALA A 79 -16.87 3.69 -0.70
CA ALA A 79 -15.96 3.57 -1.84
C ALA A 79 -15.18 2.24 -1.83
N SER A 80 -14.52 1.95 -0.72
CA SER A 80 -13.45 0.93 -0.64
C SER A 80 -13.77 -0.27 0.26
N GLY A 81 -14.81 -0.17 1.09
CA GLY A 81 -15.13 -1.15 2.14
C GLY A 81 -14.34 -0.95 3.43
N VAL A 82 -13.47 0.07 3.49
CA VAL A 82 -12.61 0.38 4.64
C VAL A 82 -12.90 1.81 5.08
N SER A 83 -13.16 2.02 6.38
CA SER A 83 -13.34 3.36 6.92
C SER A 83 -12.00 4.09 7.07
N THR A 84 -12.09 5.41 7.19
CA THR A 84 -10.95 6.30 7.45
C THR A 84 -10.27 5.95 8.77
N ASP A 85 -11.05 5.64 9.80
CA ASP A 85 -10.53 5.26 11.11
C ASP A 85 -9.73 3.94 11.06
N GLU A 86 -10.25 2.93 10.35
CA GLU A 86 -9.55 1.64 10.20
C GLU A 86 -8.26 1.81 9.39
N ARG A 87 -8.33 2.59 8.32
CA ARG A 87 -7.15 2.95 7.53
C ARG A 87 -6.09 3.66 8.38
N GLY A 88 -6.49 4.66 9.16
CA GLY A 88 -5.58 5.40 10.04
C GLY A 88 -4.97 4.53 11.15
N ARG A 89 -5.72 3.54 11.65
CA ARG A 89 -5.20 2.55 12.58
C ARG A 89 -4.10 1.70 11.95
N VAL A 90 -4.31 1.19 10.74
CA VAL A 90 -3.32 0.40 10.00
C VAL A 90 -2.07 1.24 9.71
N GLU A 91 -2.24 2.49 9.30
CA GLU A 91 -1.13 3.42 9.06
C GLU A 91 -0.31 3.67 10.33
N THR A 92 -0.96 3.78 11.49
CA THR A 92 -0.28 3.93 12.79
C THR A 92 0.54 2.69 13.15
N LEU A 93 -0.04 1.50 13.01
CA LEU A 93 0.67 0.24 13.26
C LEU A 93 1.88 0.08 12.32
N LEU A 94 1.70 0.43 11.04
CA LEU A 94 2.75 0.36 10.04
C LEU A 94 3.90 1.34 10.35
N ALA A 95 3.59 2.56 10.75
CA ALA A 95 4.60 3.54 11.17
C ALA A 95 5.41 3.04 12.39
N GLN A 96 4.76 2.36 13.34
CA GLN A 96 5.45 1.73 14.47
C GLN A 96 6.41 0.61 14.02
N ALA A 97 5.97 -0.28 13.13
CA ALA A 97 6.81 -1.36 12.61
C ALA A 97 8.03 -0.84 11.82
N GLU A 98 7.84 0.23 11.04
CA GLU A 98 8.91 0.90 10.32
C GLU A 98 9.91 1.58 11.25
N ALA A 99 9.44 2.24 12.32
CA ALA A 99 10.32 2.83 13.32
C ALA A 99 11.19 1.77 14.02
N LEU A 100 10.64 0.59 14.32
CA LEU A 100 11.41 -0.54 14.86
C LEU A 100 12.46 -1.05 13.86
N THR A 101 12.11 -1.11 12.58
CA THR A 101 13.02 -1.49 11.50
C THR A 101 14.18 -0.50 11.36
N GLN A 102 13.89 0.80 11.39
CA GLN A 102 14.90 1.87 11.35
C GLN A 102 15.81 1.84 12.58
N ALA A 103 15.27 1.49 13.75
CA ALA A 103 16.03 1.29 14.97
C ALA A 103 16.81 -0.05 15.02
N HIS A 104 16.83 -0.83 13.93
CA HIS A 104 17.45 -2.14 13.83
C HIS A 104 16.91 -3.19 14.84
N ARG A 105 15.72 -2.98 15.38
CA ARG A 105 15.03 -3.89 16.32
C ARG A 105 14.18 -4.89 15.53
N TYR A 106 14.84 -5.70 14.69
CA TYR A 106 14.15 -6.48 13.66
C TYR A 106 13.15 -7.50 14.19
N LYS A 107 13.44 -8.21 15.29
CA LYS A 107 12.50 -9.18 15.86
C LYS A 107 11.18 -8.53 16.29
N GLU A 108 11.26 -7.40 16.97
CA GLU A 108 10.08 -6.65 17.39
C GLU A 108 9.35 -6.01 16.19
N ALA A 109 10.11 -5.59 15.17
CA ALA A 109 9.52 -5.13 13.92
C ALA A 109 8.73 -6.25 13.22
N LEU A 110 9.24 -7.48 13.22
CA LEU A 110 8.57 -8.64 12.63
C LEU A 110 7.27 -9.00 13.37
N ASP A 111 7.26 -8.90 14.70
CA ASP A 111 6.03 -9.06 15.50
C ASP A 111 5.01 -7.98 15.11
N ALA A 112 5.45 -6.71 15.05
CA ALA A 112 4.59 -5.60 14.64
C ALA A 112 4.07 -5.72 13.20
N TYR A 113 4.90 -6.19 12.26
CA TYR A 113 4.44 -6.48 10.88
C TYR A 113 3.43 -7.63 10.82
N GLY A 114 3.49 -8.58 11.76
CA GLY A 114 2.47 -9.60 11.93
C GLY A 114 1.08 -8.98 12.20
N ASP A 115 1.01 -8.05 13.15
CA ASP A 115 -0.23 -7.32 13.47
C ASP A 115 -0.71 -6.46 12.29
N VAL A 116 0.22 -5.78 11.62
CA VAL A 116 -0.08 -4.99 10.41
C VAL A 116 -0.68 -5.88 9.33
N ARG A 117 -0.11 -7.05 9.03
CA ARG A 117 -0.62 -7.94 7.97
C ARG A 117 -2.04 -8.41 8.27
N SER A 118 -2.35 -8.73 9.51
CA SER A 118 -3.71 -9.09 9.93
C SER A 118 -4.69 -7.93 9.72
N ALA A 119 -4.29 -6.70 10.05
CA ALA A 119 -5.12 -5.52 9.85
C ALA A 119 -5.26 -5.16 8.35
N VAL A 120 -4.17 -5.17 7.59
CA VAL A 120 -4.15 -4.89 6.15
C VAL A 120 -4.98 -5.90 5.37
N SER A 121 -4.96 -7.19 5.74
CA SER A 121 -5.78 -8.21 5.07
C SER A 121 -7.29 -7.94 5.18
N ALA A 122 -7.71 -7.19 6.21
CA ALA A 122 -9.09 -6.71 6.35
C ALA A 122 -9.37 -5.46 5.51
N THR A 123 -8.32 -4.81 4.98
CA THR A 123 -8.41 -3.64 4.11
C THR A 123 -8.20 -4.01 2.64
N ASN A 124 -8.93 -3.37 1.72
CA ASN A 124 -8.65 -3.51 0.28
C ASN A 124 -7.67 -2.43 -0.22
N ALA A 125 -6.68 -2.07 0.60
CA ALA A 125 -5.76 -0.96 0.38
C ALA A 125 -4.39 -1.48 -0.12
N ALA A 126 -4.25 -1.57 -1.44
CA ALA A 126 -3.04 -2.11 -2.07
C ALA A 126 -1.77 -1.35 -1.68
N GLU A 127 -1.85 -0.02 -1.47
CA GLU A 127 -0.68 0.78 -1.09
C GLU A 127 -0.16 0.40 0.31
N LEU A 128 -1.06 0.16 1.27
CA LEU A 128 -0.69 -0.27 2.62
C LEU A 128 -0.11 -1.68 2.60
N ASP A 129 -0.66 -2.55 1.75
CA ASP A 129 -0.20 -3.93 1.61
C ASP A 129 1.19 -4.03 0.98
N VAL A 130 1.45 -3.24 -0.06
CA VAL A 130 2.79 -3.13 -0.66
C VAL A 130 3.78 -2.56 0.36
N ARG A 131 3.43 -1.50 1.07
CA ARG A 131 4.30 -0.88 2.07
C ARG A 131 4.61 -1.83 3.23
N ALA A 132 3.62 -2.56 3.74
CA ALA A 132 3.78 -3.56 4.80
C ALA A 132 4.69 -4.71 4.36
N ARG A 133 4.42 -5.34 3.20
CA ARG A 133 5.27 -6.43 2.67
C ARG A 133 6.70 -5.96 2.42
N SER A 134 6.87 -4.76 1.86
CA SER A 134 8.18 -4.19 1.59
C SER A 134 8.99 -3.97 2.88
N GLY A 135 8.35 -3.45 3.94
CA GLY A 135 8.96 -3.27 5.25
C GLY A 135 9.29 -4.59 5.95
N GLU A 136 8.33 -5.53 6.00
CA GLU A 136 8.54 -6.87 6.58
C GLU A 136 9.69 -7.60 5.87
N ALA A 137 9.73 -7.55 4.53
CA ALA A 137 10.80 -8.17 3.76
C ALA A 137 12.19 -7.63 4.11
N TRP A 138 12.31 -6.32 4.32
CA TRP A 138 13.57 -5.72 4.75
C TRP A 138 13.97 -6.20 6.15
N ALA A 139 13.03 -6.19 7.11
CA ALA A 139 13.27 -6.71 8.45
C ALA A 139 13.67 -8.19 8.44
N ARG A 140 12.97 -9.05 7.68
CA ARG A 140 13.29 -10.47 7.49
C ARG A 140 14.69 -10.67 6.93
N MET A 141 15.05 -9.92 5.89
CA MET A 141 16.38 -9.99 5.28
C MET A 141 17.48 -9.67 6.29
N GLN A 142 17.25 -8.69 7.17
CA GLN A 142 18.23 -8.30 8.18
C GLN A 142 18.27 -9.28 9.37
N ASP A 143 17.14 -9.87 9.76
CA ASP A 143 17.06 -10.89 10.82
C ASP A 143 17.57 -12.27 10.38
N GLY A 144 17.84 -12.46 9.08
CA GLY A 144 18.50 -13.66 8.54
C GLY A 144 17.61 -14.58 7.72
N ASP A 145 16.40 -14.14 7.37
CA ASP A 145 15.47 -14.85 6.47
C ASP A 145 15.23 -14.10 5.14
N PRO A 146 16.26 -13.96 4.29
CA PRO A 146 16.13 -13.29 3.00
C PRO A 146 15.27 -14.07 2.00
N ARG A 147 14.96 -15.35 2.24
CA ARG A 147 14.13 -16.15 1.33
C ARG A 147 12.67 -15.74 1.45
N LEU A 148 12.15 -15.65 2.67
CA LEU A 148 10.81 -15.13 2.89
C LEU A 148 10.69 -13.66 2.46
N GLY A 149 11.75 -12.86 2.64
CA GLY A 149 11.80 -11.50 2.09
C GLY A 149 11.63 -11.45 0.56
N ILE A 150 12.22 -12.40 -0.18
CA ILE A 150 12.03 -12.51 -1.64
C ILE A 150 10.58 -12.83 -2.00
N GLU A 151 9.94 -13.75 -1.28
CA GLU A 151 8.54 -14.11 -1.50
C GLU A 151 7.62 -12.89 -1.32
N LEU A 152 7.76 -12.19 -0.19
CA LEU A 152 7.01 -10.98 0.13
C LEU A 152 7.18 -9.88 -0.93
N LEU A 153 8.41 -9.65 -1.39
CA LEU A 153 8.69 -8.63 -2.41
C LEU A 153 8.20 -9.01 -3.80
N THR A 154 8.13 -10.31 -4.11
CA THR A 154 7.57 -10.80 -5.37
C THR A 154 6.06 -10.53 -5.42
N GLU A 155 5.35 -10.80 -4.32
CA GLU A 155 3.93 -10.47 -4.19
C GLU A 155 3.69 -8.95 -4.23
N ALA A 156 4.49 -8.17 -3.50
CA ALA A 156 4.38 -6.72 -3.50
C ALA A 156 4.61 -6.12 -4.91
N ARG A 157 5.56 -6.67 -5.67
CA ARG A 157 5.83 -6.23 -7.05
C ARG A 157 4.63 -6.49 -7.97
N ALA A 158 3.96 -7.63 -7.85
CA ALA A 158 2.77 -7.94 -8.64
C ALA A 158 1.63 -6.93 -8.37
N LEU A 159 1.45 -6.51 -7.11
CA LEU A 159 0.48 -5.47 -6.75
C LEU A 159 0.88 -4.09 -7.32
N ALA A 160 2.18 -3.80 -7.37
CA ALA A 160 2.73 -2.54 -7.88
C ALA A 160 2.72 -2.39 -9.41
N GLU A 161 2.26 -3.41 -10.16
CA GLU A 161 2.03 -3.29 -11.61
C GLU A 161 0.85 -2.37 -11.94
N SER A 162 -0.03 -2.13 -10.97
CA SER A 162 -1.13 -1.18 -11.10
C SER A 162 -0.62 0.25 -11.35
N PRO A 163 -1.32 1.06 -12.17
CA PRO A 163 -1.02 2.49 -12.36
C PRO A 163 -1.06 3.35 -11.09
N ALA A 164 -1.58 2.81 -9.98
CA ALA A 164 -1.60 3.50 -8.69
C ALA A 164 -0.20 3.72 -8.09
N PHE A 165 0.79 2.96 -8.55
CA PHE A 165 2.16 3.05 -8.07
C PHE A 165 3.06 3.80 -9.06
N SER A 166 3.95 4.62 -8.52
CA SER A 166 4.95 5.35 -9.28
C SER A 166 6.13 4.46 -9.67
N ASP A 167 6.96 4.93 -10.61
CA ASP A 167 8.23 4.24 -10.91
C ASP A 167 9.19 4.26 -9.71
N LEU A 168 9.07 5.25 -8.81
CA LEU A 168 9.83 5.29 -7.57
C LEU A 168 9.43 4.15 -6.62
N ASP A 169 8.13 3.90 -6.45
CA ASP A 169 7.63 2.78 -5.64
C ASP A 169 8.13 1.44 -6.19
N ARG A 170 8.09 1.28 -7.52
CA ARG A 170 8.62 0.08 -8.19
C ARG A 170 10.12 -0.06 -8.01
N ALA A 171 10.88 1.04 -8.11
CA ALA A 171 12.33 1.05 -7.92
C ALA A 171 12.70 0.56 -6.51
N GLU A 172 12.01 1.03 -5.47
CA GLU A 172 12.23 0.63 -4.07
C GLU A 172 12.01 -0.89 -3.87
N LEU A 173 10.93 -1.44 -4.43
CA LEU A 173 10.63 -2.88 -4.35
C LEU A 173 11.71 -3.73 -5.05
N VAL A 174 12.11 -3.32 -6.25
CA VAL A 174 13.14 -4.01 -7.04
C VAL A 174 14.50 -3.92 -6.34
N PHE A 175 14.84 -2.76 -5.77
CA PHE A 175 16.05 -2.57 -4.97
C PHE A 175 16.09 -3.54 -3.77
N ARG A 176 15.03 -3.57 -2.95
CA ARG A 176 14.96 -4.48 -1.80
C ARG A 176 15.02 -5.95 -2.21
N LEU A 177 14.45 -6.30 -3.36
CA LEU A 177 14.53 -7.66 -3.91
C LEU A 177 15.96 -8.01 -4.30
N GLY A 178 16.68 -7.06 -4.92
CA GLY A 178 18.10 -7.17 -5.22
C GLY A 178 18.94 -7.39 -3.95
N ALA A 179 18.67 -6.64 -2.88
CA ALA A 179 19.35 -6.79 -1.59
C ALA A 179 19.12 -8.20 -0.99
N CYS A 180 17.89 -8.72 -1.05
CA CYS A 180 17.60 -10.07 -0.59
C CYS A 180 18.32 -11.13 -1.44
N ARG A 181 18.33 -10.96 -2.78
CA ARG A 181 19.06 -11.86 -3.71
C ARG A 181 20.57 -11.86 -3.44
N PHE A 182 21.14 -10.73 -3.09
CA PHE A 182 22.54 -10.64 -2.66
C PHE A 182 22.80 -11.44 -1.38
N LYS A 183 21.90 -11.38 -0.39
CA LYS A 183 22.04 -12.12 0.88
C LYS A 183 22.01 -13.63 0.70
N VAL A 184 21.29 -14.14 -0.30
CA VAL A 184 21.30 -15.57 -0.68
C VAL A 184 22.40 -15.91 -1.71
N SER A 185 23.39 -15.05 -1.89
CA SER A 185 24.53 -15.22 -2.82
C SER A 185 24.17 -15.31 -4.31
N SER A 186 22.95 -14.94 -4.69
CA SER A 186 22.50 -14.85 -6.09
C SER A 186 22.98 -13.55 -6.75
N THR A 187 24.31 -13.37 -6.79
CA THR A 187 24.95 -12.08 -7.08
C THR A 187 24.63 -11.56 -8.49
N GLY A 188 24.58 -12.43 -9.51
CA GLY A 188 24.21 -12.01 -10.87
C GLY A 188 22.78 -11.47 -10.96
N THR A 189 21.82 -12.15 -10.33
CA THR A 189 20.43 -11.67 -10.23
C THR A 189 20.34 -10.35 -9.45
N ALA A 190 21.12 -10.21 -8.37
CA ALA A 190 21.14 -8.97 -7.60
C ALA A 190 21.62 -7.78 -8.45
N ILE A 191 22.68 -7.94 -9.24
CA ILE A 191 23.16 -6.88 -10.17
C ILE A 191 22.07 -6.50 -11.17
N ALA A 192 21.41 -7.48 -11.79
CA ALA A 192 20.34 -7.24 -12.76
C ALA A 192 19.19 -6.43 -12.12
N LEU A 193 18.76 -6.80 -10.91
CA LEU A 193 17.73 -6.09 -10.17
C LEU A 193 18.17 -4.67 -9.77
N PHE A 194 19.40 -4.46 -9.32
CA PHE A 194 19.90 -3.12 -9.01
C PHE A 194 19.94 -2.22 -10.25
N SER A 195 20.33 -2.75 -11.40
CA SER A 195 20.30 -2.00 -12.67
C SER A 195 18.87 -1.69 -13.12
N GLU A 196 17.92 -2.62 -12.94
CA GLU A 196 16.48 -2.37 -13.18
C GLU A 196 15.95 -1.27 -12.25
N ALA A 197 16.26 -1.35 -10.95
CA ALA A 197 15.86 -0.34 -9.96
C ALA A 197 16.42 1.05 -10.31
N LEU A 198 17.67 1.13 -10.78
CA LEU A 198 18.28 2.39 -11.20
C LEU A 198 17.55 2.98 -12.42
N SER A 199 17.22 2.14 -13.41
CA SER A 199 16.48 2.59 -14.59
C SER A 199 15.09 3.11 -14.24
N LEU A 200 14.41 2.50 -13.27
CA LEU A 200 13.13 3.00 -12.75
C LEU A 200 13.30 4.33 -12.00
N ALA A 201 14.35 4.46 -11.18
CA ALA A 201 14.65 5.71 -10.49
C ALA A 201 15.01 6.86 -11.45
N GLU A 202 15.67 6.57 -12.57
CA GLU A 202 16.01 7.58 -13.59
C GLU A 202 14.80 8.08 -14.39
N ARG A 203 13.70 7.31 -14.43
CA ARG A 203 12.46 7.67 -15.12
C ARG A 203 11.55 8.57 -14.29
N THR A 204 11.78 8.68 -12.98
CA THR A 204 10.93 9.49 -12.10
C THR A 204 11.41 10.93 -12.01
N GLU A 205 10.46 11.87 -11.92
CA GLU A 205 10.73 13.27 -11.58
C GLU A 205 10.77 13.50 -10.06
N LEU A 206 10.50 12.46 -9.25
CA LEU A 206 10.51 12.54 -7.80
C LEU A 206 11.95 12.47 -7.25
N PRO A 207 12.26 13.20 -6.16
CA PRO A 207 13.56 13.09 -5.50
C PRO A 207 13.86 11.66 -5.05
N CYS A 208 14.98 11.10 -5.51
CA CYS A 208 15.35 9.71 -5.24
C CYS A 208 16.86 9.52 -5.00
N ASP A 209 17.60 10.58 -4.67
CA ASP A 209 19.07 10.55 -4.54
C ASP A 209 19.55 9.54 -3.50
N VAL A 210 18.84 9.41 -2.37
CA VAL A 210 19.14 8.42 -1.33
C VAL A 210 19.02 7.01 -1.88
N LEU A 211 17.91 6.70 -2.58
CA LEU A 211 17.71 5.37 -3.18
C LEU A 211 18.76 5.09 -4.26
N ARG A 212 19.09 6.08 -5.10
CA ARG A 212 20.13 5.93 -6.12
C ARG A 212 21.49 5.62 -5.50
N ALA A 213 21.88 6.37 -4.46
CA ALA A 213 23.11 6.12 -3.72
C ALA A 213 23.13 4.70 -3.12
N ASP A 214 22.02 4.27 -2.50
CA ASP A 214 21.90 2.92 -1.95
C ASP A 214 22.01 1.84 -3.02
N ILE A 215 21.33 2.00 -4.17
CA ILE A 215 21.42 1.08 -5.31
C ILE A 215 22.87 0.93 -5.76
N PHE A 216 23.60 2.04 -5.94
CA PHE A 216 25.01 2.02 -6.33
C PHE A 216 25.89 1.34 -5.26
N GLN A 217 25.69 1.63 -3.97
CA GLN A 217 26.44 0.97 -2.90
C GLN A 217 26.24 -0.55 -2.90
N TRP A 218 25.01 -1.02 -3.07
CA TRP A 218 24.70 -2.44 -3.10
C TRP A 218 25.22 -3.12 -4.36
N ARG A 219 25.13 -2.48 -5.53
CA ARG A 219 25.66 -3.01 -6.78
C ARG A 219 27.19 -3.06 -6.78
N SER A 220 27.87 -2.06 -6.21
CA SER A 220 29.31 -2.09 -5.94
C SER A 220 29.72 -3.31 -5.12
N ARG A 221 28.97 -3.64 -4.04
CA ARG A 221 29.23 -4.85 -3.23
C ARG A 221 29.10 -6.14 -4.06
N CYS A 222 28.16 -6.19 -5.01
CA CYS A 222 28.04 -7.33 -5.93
C CYS A 222 29.26 -7.46 -6.84
N HIS A 223 29.70 -6.37 -7.48
CA HIS A 223 30.87 -6.35 -8.36
C HIS A 223 32.14 -6.78 -7.60
N ARG A 224 32.33 -6.31 -6.36
CA ARG A 224 33.42 -6.77 -5.49
C ARG A 224 33.39 -8.28 -5.23
N ARG A 225 32.21 -8.88 -5.01
CA ARG A 225 32.10 -10.35 -4.85
C ARG A 225 32.48 -11.11 -6.11
N GLN A 226 32.24 -10.53 -7.29
CA GLN A 226 32.63 -11.11 -8.58
C GLN A 226 34.09 -10.80 -8.97
N ARG A 227 34.82 -10.03 -8.15
CA ARG A 227 36.18 -9.54 -8.43
C ARG A 227 36.27 -8.56 -9.61
N ASP A 228 35.16 -7.93 -9.95
CA ASP A 228 35.10 -6.83 -10.90
C ASP A 228 35.31 -5.51 -10.13
N PHE A 229 36.58 -5.17 -9.90
CA PHE A 229 36.93 -4.01 -9.06
C PHE A 229 36.77 -2.67 -9.78
N GLU A 230 36.78 -2.68 -11.11
CA GLU A 230 36.58 -1.48 -11.92
C GLU A 230 35.13 -1.01 -11.82
N ALA A 231 34.17 -1.88 -12.13
CA ALA A 231 32.75 -1.57 -11.99
C ALA A 231 32.37 -1.25 -10.53
N ALA A 232 32.99 -1.95 -9.56
CA ALA A 232 32.78 -1.65 -8.16
C ALA A 232 33.22 -0.24 -7.74
N ARG A 233 34.33 0.26 -8.29
CA ARG A 233 34.84 1.62 -8.02
C ARG A 233 33.92 2.66 -8.64
N GLU A 234 33.51 2.46 -9.89
CA GLU A 234 32.59 3.38 -10.57
C GLU A 234 31.27 3.53 -9.82
N ASP A 235 30.68 2.42 -9.37
CA ASP A 235 29.46 2.46 -8.56
C ASP A 235 29.71 3.15 -7.21
N ALA A 236 30.86 2.91 -6.56
CA ALA A 236 31.17 3.58 -5.30
C ALA A 236 31.31 5.11 -5.46
N GLU A 237 31.88 5.57 -6.57
CA GLU A 237 32.02 7.00 -6.89
C GLU A 237 30.66 7.67 -7.16
N ARG A 238 29.73 6.96 -7.80
CA ARG A 238 28.36 7.45 -8.06
C ARG A 238 27.46 7.46 -6.82
N ALA A 239 27.90 6.84 -5.72
CA ALA A 239 27.16 6.78 -4.47
C ALA A 239 27.52 7.90 -3.47
N LEU A 240 28.53 8.72 -3.77
CA LEU A 240 29.00 9.85 -2.97
C LEU A 240 28.26 11.14 -3.37
#